data_AF-A0AA97F514-F1
#
_entry.id   AF-A0AA97F514-F1
#
_cell.length_a   1.000
_cell.length_b   1.000
_cell.length_c   1.000
_cell.angle_alpha   90.00
_cell.angle_beta   90.00
_cell.angle_gamma   90.00
#
_symmetry.space_group_name_H-M   'P 1'
#
loop_
_entity.id
_entity.type
_entity.pdbx_description
1 polymer ?
#
loop_
_entity_poly.entity_id
_entity_poly.type
_entity_poly.pdbx_seq_one_letter_code
_entity_poly.pdbx_strand_id
1 'polypeptide(L)'
;MLNRLFRLPPIAYFIAAPVILAIAAWLGYSSYADNAERAAARSHEAPAAVGLDAVASGETDNDYDEVVVRAQGDASKIIETTETIRRRRGGSRTITKLYMPLYPADAKDFSAPAPAVMEVRGKILDQQLESLMVAEGPAGPVLELNGQLEGGGNSGAEEALPNTQFAENFVTINVFKDGREVALQKDGNPGFILMLSLILAIASVVYGFIRKRFLDGQANREAAQPAYQE
;
A
#
# COMPACT_ATOMS: atom_id res chain seq x y z
N MET A 1 2.03 0.96 -38.72
CA MET A 1 3.14 0.44 -37.89
C MET A 1 3.12 -1.09 -37.70
N LEU A 2 1.97 -1.78 -37.68
CA LEU A 2 1.91 -3.25 -37.53
C LEU A 2 2.72 -4.05 -38.58
N ASN A 3 2.83 -3.58 -39.82
CA ASN A 3 3.57 -4.29 -40.88
C ASN A 3 5.09 -4.40 -40.65
N ARG A 4 5.68 -3.60 -39.75
CA ARG A 4 7.11 -3.73 -39.40
C ARG A 4 7.37 -4.82 -38.37
N LEU A 5 6.40 -5.12 -37.51
CA LEU A 5 6.50 -6.23 -36.56
C LEU A 5 6.66 -7.55 -37.31
N PHE A 6 5.93 -7.79 -38.41
CA PHE A 6 6.03 -9.01 -39.21
C PHE A 6 7.34 -9.21 -39.99
N ARG A 7 8.30 -8.27 -39.96
CA ARG A 7 9.59 -8.39 -40.69
C ARG A 7 10.74 -8.92 -39.85
N LEU A 8 10.63 -8.92 -38.53
CA LEU A 8 11.73 -9.38 -37.67
C LEU A 8 11.90 -10.91 -37.74
N PRO A 9 13.12 -11.46 -37.63
CA PRO A 9 13.29 -12.91 -37.57
C PRO A 9 12.61 -13.49 -36.32
N PRO A 10 12.10 -14.74 -36.35
CA PRO A 10 11.44 -15.37 -35.21
C PRO A 10 12.28 -15.34 -33.92
N ILE A 11 13.60 -15.40 -34.05
CA ILE A 11 14.58 -15.29 -32.96
C ILE A 11 14.45 -13.96 -32.21
N ALA A 12 14.09 -12.86 -32.88
CA ALA A 12 13.93 -11.55 -32.24
C ALA A 12 12.86 -11.55 -31.14
N TYR A 13 11.81 -12.36 -31.27
CA TYR A 13 10.75 -12.46 -30.25
C TYR A 13 11.19 -13.31 -29.04
N PHE A 14 12.01 -14.33 -29.29
CA PHE A 14 12.63 -15.13 -28.22
C PHE A 14 13.67 -14.32 -27.43
N ILE A 15 14.34 -13.35 -28.06
CA ILE A 15 15.24 -12.40 -27.38
C ILE A 15 14.43 -11.29 -26.68
N ALA A 16 13.31 -10.85 -27.25
CA ALA A 16 12.48 -9.81 -26.64
C ALA A 16 11.90 -10.23 -25.28
N ALA A 17 11.58 -11.52 -25.08
CA ALA A 17 11.03 -12.00 -23.81
C ALA A 17 11.98 -11.82 -22.60
N PRO A 18 13.24 -12.27 -22.61
CA PRO A 18 14.18 -12.02 -21.52
C PRO A 18 14.54 -10.53 -21.39
N VAL A 19 14.55 -9.76 -22.47
CA VAL A 19 14.78 -8.31 -22.42
C VAL A 19 13.62 -7.57 -21.72
N ILE A 20 12.37 -7.93 -22.02
CA ILE A 20 11.18 -7.36 -21.35
C ILE A 20 11.20 -7.70 -19.86
N LEU A 21 11.55 -8.94 -19.49
CA LEU A 21 11.68 -9.35 -18.10
C LEU A 21 12.83 -8.63 -17.39
N ALA A 22 13.98 -8.45 -18.06
CA ALA A 22 15.11 -7.72 -17.50
C ALA A 22 14.79 -6.23 -17.27
N ILE A 23 14.14 -5.58 -18.22
CA ILE A 23 13.67 -4.18 -18.09
C ILE A 23 12.66 -4.07 -16.94
N ALA A 24 11.72 -5.01 -16.82
CA ALA A 24 10.74 -4.97 -15.74
C ALA A 24 11.34 -5.28 -14.36
N ALA A 25 12.31 -6.19 -14.28
CA ALA A 25 13.08 -6.42 -13.07
C ALA A 25 13.87 -5.17 -12.67
N TRP A 26 14.48 -4.49 -13.64
CA TRP A 26 15.21 -3.24 -13.41
C TRP A 26 14.29 -2.08 -13.01
N LEU A 27 13.14 -1.90 -13.65
CA LEU A 27 12.13 -0.91 -13.27
C LEU A 27 11.49 -1.21 -11.91
N GLY A 28 11.25 -2.49 -11.61
CA GLY A 28 10.79 -2.93 -10.31
C GLY A 28 11.84 -2.63 -9.23
N TYR A 29 13.10 -2.97 -9.47
CA TYR A 29 14.20 -2.75 -8.53
C TYR A 29 14.51 -1.26 -8.31
N SER A 30 14.56 -0.44 -9.37
CA SER A 30 14.73 1.01 -9.26
C SER A 30 13.58 1.67 -8.52
N SER A 31 12.33 1.27 -8.78
CA SER A 31 11.19 1.75 -7.99
C SER A 31 11.29 1.36 -6.52
N TYR A 32 11.77 0.16 -6.19
CA TYR A 32 12.02 -0.23 -4.80
C TYR A 32 13.18 0.56 -4.17
N ALA A 33 14.27 0.76 -4.90
CA ALA A 33 15.44 1.47 -4.43
C ALA A 33 15.14 2.96 -4.22
N ASP A 34 14.49 3.63 -5.17
CA ASP A 34 14.08 5.03 -5.07
C ASP A 34 13.06 5.23 -3.94
N ASN A 35 12.14 4.28 -3.73
CA ASN A 35 11.20 4.34 -2.61
C ASN A 35 11.88 4.09 -1.26
N ALA A 36 12.85 3.18 -1.21
CA ALA A 36 13.65 2.93 0.00
C ALA A 36 14.55 4.13 0.31
N GLU A 37 15.13 4.77 -0.71
CA GLU A 37 15.97 5.96 -0.57
C GLU A 37 15.14 7.19 -0.20
N ARG A 38 13.92 7.36 -0.75
CA ARG A 38 12.96 8.38 -0.29
C ARG A 38 12.49 8.12 1.13
N ALA A 39 12.24 6.87 1.50
CA ALA A 39 11.87 6.51 2.87
C ALA A 39 13.03 6.75 3.85
N ALA A 40 14.26 6.43 3.47
CA ALA A 40 15.47 6.69 4.27
C ALA A 40 15.78 8.19 4.37
N ALA A 41 15.66 8.95 3.27
CA ALA A 41 15.83 10.39 3.27
C ALA A 41 14.78 11.10 4.15
N ARG A 42 13.57 10.53 4.27
CA ARG A 42 12.49 11.05 5.13
C ARG A 42 12.56 10.55 6.57
N SER A 43 13.18 9.40 6.83
CA SER A 43 13.30 8.86 8.19
C SER A 43 14.27 9.64 9.09
N HIS A 44 15.08 10.53 8.50
CA HIS A 44 16.13 11.26 9.22
C HIS A 44 15.63 12.23 10.30
N GLU A 45 14.39 12.71 10.26
CA GLU A 45 13.79 13.41 11.41
C GLU A 45 12.27 13.18 11.42
N ALA A 46 11.73 12.66 12.52
CA ALA A 46 10.29 12.56 12.72
C ALA A 46 9.72 13.97 12.96
N PRO A 47 8.47 14.26 12.56
CA PRO A 47 7.86 15.52 12.92
C PRO A 47 7.83 15.67 14.44
N ALA A 48 7.91 16.91 14.93
CA ALA A 48 7.82 17.16 16.36
C ALA A 48 6.48 16.68 16.90
N ALA A 49 6.47 16.14 18.12
CA ALA A 49 5.24 15.73 18.79
C ALA A 49 4.33 16.96 18.99
N VAL A 50 3.12 16.89 18.45
CA VAL A 50 2.08 17.91 18.58
C VAL A 50 0.96 17.42 19.50
N GLY A 51 0.29 18.37 20.15
CA GLY A 51 -0.93 18.09 20.89
C GLY A 51 -2.08 17.75 19.95
N LEU A 52 -3.02 16.94 20.42
CA LEU A 52 -4.17 16.52 19.62
C LEU A 52 -5.03 17.69 19.11
N ASP A 53 -5.08 18.79 19.86
CA ASP A 53 -5.85 19.98 19.48
C ASP A 53 -5.32 20.66 18.20
N ALA A 54 -3.99 20.69 18.02
CA ALA A 54 -3.35 21.25 16.82
C ALA A 54 -3.56 20.38 15.58
N VAL A 55 -3.78 19.09 15.80
CA VAL A 55 -4.08 18.13 14.72
C VAL A 55 -5.53 18.28 14.29
N ALA A 56 -6.45 18.39 15.24
CA ALA A 56 -7.88 18.55 14.99
C ALA A 56 -8.25 19.90 14.36
N SER A 57 -7.44 20.95 14.58
CA SER A 57 -7.63 22.27 13.95
C SER A 57 -7.19 22.34 12.49
N GLY A 58 -6.53 21.30 11.96
CA GLY A 58 -6.01 21.29 10.59
C GLY A 58 -4.78 22.17 10.39
N GLU A 59 -4.08 22.56 11.45
CA GLU A 59 -2.87 23.40 11.41
C GLU A 59 -1.59 22.61 11.06
N THR A 60 -1.72 21.41 10.48
CA THR A 60 -0.58 20.56 10.11
C THR A 60 -0.22 20.78 8.64
N ASP A 61 0.93 21.43 8.40
CA ASP A 61 1.36 21.97 7.10
C ASP A 61 2.30 21.02 6.33
N ASN A 62 2.14 19.70 6.49
CA ASN A 62 3.07 18.70 5.93
C ASN A 62 2.49 17.97 4.71
N ASP A 63 3.25 17.95 3.60
CA ASP A 63 2.96 17.32 2.30
C ASP A 63 2.57 15.81 2.34
N TYR A 64 2.64 15.15 3.49
CA TYR A 64 2.35 13.72 3.68
C TYR A 64 1.45 13.39 4.88
N ASP A 65 0.79 14.38 5.49
CA ASP A 65 -0.12 14.16 6.63
C ASP A 65 0.54 13.36 7.79
N GLU A 66 1.88 13.31 7.87
CA GLU A 66 2.61 12.61 8.94
C GLU A 66 2.50 13.41 10.24
N VAL A 67 2.14 12.72 11.31
CA VAL A 67 2.03 13.30 12.65
C VAL A 67 2.66 12.42 13.72
N VAL A 68 3.22 13.09 14.71
CA VAL A 68 3.52 12.52 16.02
C VAL A 68 2.57 13.20 17.00
N VAL A 69 1.66 12.45 17.61
CA VAL A 69 0.59 13.02 18.44
C VAL A 69 0.64 12.43 19.84
N ARG A 70 0.56 13.30 20.86
CA ARG A 70 0.35 12.87 22.24
C ARG A 70 -1.12 13.03 22.61
N ALA A 71 -1.75 11.91 22.96
CA ALA A 71 -3.18 11.86 23.27
C ALA A 71 -3.46 10.82 24.37
N GLN A 72 -4.49 11.07 25.18
CA GLN A 72 -5.03 10.04 26.08
C GLN A 72 -5.96 9.11 25.31
N GLY A 73 -5.71 7.81 25.41
CA GLY A 73 -6.55 6.77 24.81
C GLY A 73 -7.63 6.27 25.76
N ASP A 74 -8.87 6.16 25.30
CA ASP A 74 -9.93 5.49 26.06
C ASP A 74 -9.80 3.97 25.91
N ALA A 75 -9.00 3.38 26.80
CA ALA A 75 -8.74 1.94 26.81
C ALA A 75 -10.02 1.10 27.04
N SER A 76 -11.06 1.67 27.64
CA SER A 76 -12.33 0.98 27.88
C SER A 76 -13.16 0.79 26.61
N LYS A 77 -12.87 1.56 25.56
CA LYS A 77 -13.56 1.55 24.27
C LYS A 77 -12.67 1.07 23.12
N ILE A 78 -11.62 0.30 23.41
CA ILE A 78 -10.83 -0.36 22.36
C ILE A 78 -11.69 -1.43 21.69
N ILE A 79 -11.69 -1.45 20.37
CA ILE A 79 -12.33 -2.53 19.61
C ILE A 79 -11.41 -3.04 18.50
N GLU A 80 -11.33 -4.37 18.38
CA GLU A 80 -10.70 -5.05 17.24
C GLU A 80 -11.80 -5.51 16.28
N THR A 81 -11.78 -5.01 15.05
CA THR A 81 -12.66 -5.48 13.97
C THR A 81 -11.86 -6.33 12.98
N THR A 82 -12.51 -7.34 12.43
CA THR A 82 -11.90 -8.20 11.40
C THR A 82 -12.75 -8.14 10.15
N GLU A 83 -12.26 -7.44 9.14
CA GLU A 83 -12.92 -7.29 7.85
C GLU A 83 -12.38 -8.32 6.86
N THR A 84 -13.29 -8.99 6.15
CA THR A 84 -12.93 -9.92 5.08
C THR A 84 -13.17 -9.25 3.73
N ILE A 85 -12.13 -8.67 3.15
CA ILE A 85 -12.23 -8.00 1.85
C ILE A 85 -12.12 -9.05 0.75
N ARG A 86 -13.25 -9.33 0.09
CA ARG A 86 -13.27 -10.14 -1.14
C ARG A 86 -12.67 -9.32 -2.28
N ARG A 87 -11.47 -9.71 -2.73
CA ARG A 87 -10.86 -9.12 -3.90
C ARG A 87 -11.66 -9.51 -5.15
N ARG A 88 -11.82 -8.58 -6.09
CA ARG A 88 -12.47 -8.83 -7.40
C ARG A 88 -11.85 -10.00 -8.20
N ARG A 89 -10.65 -10.48 -7.82
CA ARG A 89 -9.94 -11.61 -8.44
C ARG A 89 -10.06 -12.95 -7.68
N GLY A 90 -11.09 -13.12 -6.83
CA GLY A 90 -11.40 -14.42 -6.19
C GLY A 90 -10.59 -14.77 -4.94
N GLY A 91 -9.76 -13.86 -4.44
CA GLY A 91 -9.04 -14.02 -3.18
C GLY A 91 -9.76 -13.33 -2.03
N SER A 92 -9.77 -13.95 -0.85
CA SER A 92 -10.19 -13.31 0.39
C SER A 92 -8.96 -12.75 1.11
N ARG A 93 -8.98 -11.48 1.51
CA ARG A 93 -7.99 -10.93 2.43
C ARG A 93 -8.70 -10.55 3.72
N THR A 94 -8.33 -11.21 4.80
CA THR A 94 -8.73 -10.81 6.14
C THR A 94 -7.80 -9.67 6.60
N ILE A 95 -8.39 -8.54 6.99
CA ILE A 95 -7.69 -7.40 7.56
C ILE A 95 -8.28 -7.19 8.95
N THR A 96 -7.44 -7.35 9.96
CA THR A 96 -7.77 -6.91 11.32
C THR A 96 -7.48 -5.42 11.43
N LYS A 97 -8.37 -4.67 12.07
CA LYS A 97 -8.16 -3.27 12.43
C LYS A 97 -8.47 -3.09 13.92
N LEU A 98 -7.68 -2.29 14.60
CA LEU A 98 -7.95 -1.89 15.97
C LEU A 98 -8.26 -0.39 15.99
N TYR A 99 -9.35 -0.03 16.66
CA TYR A 99 -9.76 1.35 16.86
C TYR A 99 -9.74 1.71 18.34
N MET A 100 -9.28 2.92 18.65
CA MET A 100 -9.32 3.48 19.98
C MET A 100 -9.65 4.98 19.90
N PRO A 101 -10.68 5.48 20.60
CA PRO A 101 -10.93 6.91 20.72
C PRO A 101 -9.78 7.62 21.44
N LEU A 102 -9.43 8.81 20.95
CA LEU A 102 -8.35 9.63 21.48
C LEU A 102 -8.87 10.99 21.96
N TYR A 103 -8.27 11.46 23.04
CA TYR A 103 -8.59 12.72 23.71
C TYR A 103 -7.31 13.52 23.98
N PRO A 104 -7.42 14.84 24.25
CA PRO A 104 -6.28 15.66 24.64
C PRO A 104 -5.48 15.03 25.78
N ALA A 105 -4.15 15.22 25.77
CA ALA A 105 -3.26 14.59 26.74
C ALA A 105 -3.54 14.99 28.21
N ASP A 106 -4.25 16.10 28.43
CA ASP A 106 -4.65 16.65 29.72
C ASP A 106 -6.13 16.41 30.07
N ALA A 107 -6.86 15.65 29.24
CA ALA A 107 -8.27 15.31 29.47
C ALA A 107 -8.46 14.63 30.83
N LYS A 108 -9.41 15.13 31.63
CA LYS A 108 -9.71 14.59 32.97
C LYS A 108 -10.76 13.47 32.95
N ASP A 109 -11.55 13.40 31.90
CA ASP A 109 -12.53 12.36 31.64
C ASP A 109 -12.77 12.19 30.13
N PHE A 110 -13.53 11.16 29.77
CA PHE A 110 -13.92 10.84 28.39
C PHE A 110 -15.39 11.20 28.10
N SER A 111 -15.91 12.27 28.72
CA SER A 111 -17.30 12.70 28.54
C SER A 111 -17.52 13.57 27.30
N ALA A 112 -16.47 14.26 26.83
CA ALA A 112 -16.51 15.05 25.62
C ALA A 112 -16.58 14.18 24.36
N PRO A 113 -17.05 14.71 23.22
CA PRO A 113 -16.91 14.02 21.93
C PRO A 113 -15.43 13.80 21.59
N ALA A 114 -15.08 12.60 21.12
CA ALA A 114 -13.71 12.24 20.77
C ALA A 114 -13.25 13.03 19.52
N PRO A 115 -12.19 13.87 19.63
CA PRO A 115 -11.66 14.63 18.50
C PRO A 115 -10.84 13.79 17.53
N ALA A 116 -10.39 12.60 17.92
CA ALA A 116 -9.66 11.71 17.02
C ALA A 116 -9.83 10.23 17.36
N VAL A 117 -9.42 9.39 16.41
CA VAL A 117 -9.36 7.93 16.57
C VAL A 117 -8.02 7.42 16.12
N MET A 118 -7.43 6.53 16.93
CA MET A 118 -6.31 5.70 16.51
C MET A 118 -6.83 4.53 15.66
N GLU A 119 -6.32 4.35 14.45
CA GLU A 119 -6.48 3.13 13.65
C GLU A 119 -5.13 2.40 13.58
N VAL A 120 -5.13 1.11 13.94
CA VAL A 120 -4.00 0.21 13.72
C VAL A 120 -4.41 -0.90 12.78
N ARG A 121 -3.71 -1.04 11.65
CA ARG A 121 -3.94 -2.14 10.69
C ARG A 121 -3.12 -3.36 11.06
N GLY A 122 -3.80 -4.50 11.23
CA GLY A 122 -3.25 -5.79 11.63
C GLY A 122 -3.46 -6.07 13.12
N LYS A 123 -3.10 -7.28 13.56
CA LYS A 123 -3.09 -7.60 15.00
C LYS A 123 -1.97 -6.84 15.68
N ILE A 124 -2.29 -6.05 16.69
CA ILE A 124 -1.31 -5.49 17.62
C ILE A 124 -1.29 -6.37 18.86
N LEU A 125 -0.09 -6.71 19.35
CA LEU A 125 0.04 -7.40 20.64
C LEU A 125 -0.09 -6.36 21.76
N ASP A 126 -0.59 -6.75 22.93
CA ASP A 126 -0.71 -5.84 24.09
C ASP A 126 0.63 -5.14 24.41
N GLN A 127 1.74 -5.86 24.29
CA GLN A 127 3.12 -5.32 24.45
C GLN A 127 3.45 -4.18 23.47
N GLN A 128 2.90 -4.21 22.26
CA GLN A 128 3.11 -3.14 21.27
C GLN A 128 2.25 -1.92 21.62
N LEU A 129 1.05 -2.11 22.17
CA LEU A 129 0.23 -1.01 22.67
C LEU A 129 0.89 -0.35 23.89
N GLU A 130 1.45 -1.15 24.81
CA GLU A 130 2.25 -0.66 25.95
C GLU A 130 3.47 0.13 25.50
N SER A 131 4.11 -0.25 24.39
CA SER A 131 5.27 0.49 23.85
C SER A 131 4.92 1.88 23.32
N LEU A 132 3.65 2.14 23.00
CA LEU A 132 3.16 3.47 22.61
C LEU A 132 2.83 4.34 23.83
N MET A 133 2.66 3.73 25.01
CA MET A 133 2.34 4.45 26.24
C MET A 133 3.58 5.15 26.78
N VAL A 134 3.50 6.47 26.91
CA VAL A 134 4.59 7.30 27.43
C VAL A 134 4.35 7.77 28.86
N ALA A 135 3.09 7.80 29.30
CA ALA A 135 2.70 8.18 30.64
C ALA A 135 1.30 7.64 30.98
N GLU A 136 0.94 7.72 32.26
CA GLU A 136 -0.43 7.53 32.73
C GLU A 136 -1.06 8.90 33.00
N GLY A 137 -2.15 9.21 32.29
CA GLY A 137 -2.87 10.46 32.39
C GLY A 137 -4.03 10.41 33.38
N PRO A 138 -4.67 11.56 33.66
CA PRO A 138 -5.78 11.63 34.61
C PRO A 138 -7.04 10.84 34.22
N ALA A 139 -7.31 10.61 32.93
CA ALA A 139 -8.45 9.79 32.47
C ALA A 139 -8.04 8.40 31.96
N GLY A 140 -6.81 8.26 31.44
CA GLY A 140 -6.29 7.00 30.91
C GLY A 140 -4.85 7.11 30.42
N PRO A 141 -4.34 6.07 29.73
CA PRO A 141 -2.96 6.04 29.25
C PRO A 141 -2.71 7.14 28.21
N VAL A 142 -1.60 7.85 28.35
CA VAL A 142 -1.11 8.81 27.35
C VAL A 142 -0.25 8.04 26.35
N LEU A 143 -0.68 8.06 25.10
CA LEU A 143 0.00 7.42 23.98
C LEU A 143 0.73 8.46 23.13
N GLU A 144 1.93 8.12 22.68
CA GLU A 144 2.65 8.85 21.64
C GLU A 144 2.48 8.10 20.31
N LEU A 145 1.66 8.67 19.43
CA LEU A 145 1.20 8.04 18.20
C LEU A 145 1.97 8.61 17.02
N ASN A 146 2.77 7.76 16.40
CA ASN A 146 3.46 8.04 15.14
C ASN A 146 2.64 7.48 13.99
N GLY A 147 2.13 8.33 13.10
CA GLY A 147 1.24 7.87 12.04
C GLY A 147 0.96 8.87 10.94
N GLN A 148 0.02 8.52 10.07
CA GLN A 148 -0.55 9.39 9.04
C GLN A 148 -1.96 9.82 9.43
N LEU A 149 -2.28 11.10 9.22
CA LEU A 149 -3.65 11.58 9.27
C LEU A 149 -4.39 11.14 8.02
N GLU A 150 -5.59 10.62 8.21
CA GLU A 150 -6.60 10.55 7.17
C GLU A 150 -7.70 11.56 7.54
N GLY A 151 -7.86 12.59 6.70
CA GLY A 151 -8.84 13.65 6.88
C GLY A 151 -10.27 13.18 6.58
N GLY A 152 -11.20 13.48 7.50
CA GLY A 152 -12.65 13.46 7.29
C GLY A 152 -13.31 12.08 7.38
N GLY A 153 -14.09 11.85 8.45
CA GLY A 153 -15.39 11.13 8.52
C GLY A 153 -15.58 9.76 7.84
N ASN A 154 -14.53 9.14 7.30
CA ASN A 154 -14.64 7.98 6.41
C ASN A 154 -13.84 6.77 6.93
N SER A 155 -13.40 6.80 8.19
CA SER A 155 -12.81 5.64 8.81
C SER A 155 -13.93 4.71 9.24
N GLY A 156 -13.72 3.39 9.08
CA GLY A 156 -14.59 2.39 9.68
C GLY A 156 -14.69 2.48 11.22
N ALA A 157 -14.16 3.55 11.82
CA ALA A 157 -14.24 3.86 13.24
C ALA A 157 -15.67 4.16 13.70
N GLU A 158 -16.48 4.91 12.95
CA GLU A 158 -17.89 5.17 13.35
C GLU A 158 -18.71 3.88 13.37
N GLU A 159 -18.51 3.02 12.37
CA GLU A 159 -19.14 1.69 12.31
C GLU A 159 -18.61 0.77 13.41
N ALA A 160 -17.31 0.83 13.72
CA ALA A 160 -16.68 0.01 14.75
C ALA A 160 -17.02 0.47 16.17
N LEU A 161 -17.25 1.76 16.39
CA LEU A 161 -17.46 2.37 17.70
C LEU A 161 -18.82 3.08 17.77
N PRO A 162 -19.95 2.37 17.63
CA PRO A 162 -21.28 2.97 17.54
C PRO A 162 -21.73 3.67 18.83
N ASN A 163 -21.07 3.40 19.96
CA ASN A 163 -21.36 3.99 21.27
C ASN A 163 -20.41 5.15 21.64
N THR A 164 -19.55 5.57 20.71
CA THR A 164 -18.64 6.70 20.91
C THR A 164 -19.20 7.93 20.21
N GLN A 165 -19.26 9.05 20.93
CA GLN A 165 -19.58 10.33 20.32
C GLN A 165 -18.30 10.91 19.72
N PHE A 166 -18.30 11.20 18.43
CA PHE A 166 -17.18 11.83 17.73
C PHE A 166 -17.44 13.32 17.54
N ALA A 167 -16.37 14.12 17.53
CA ALA A 167 -16.45 15.51 17.11
C ALA A 167 -16.78 15.62 15.61
N GLU A 168 -17.44 16.71 15.19
CA GLU A 168 -17.86 16.92 13.78
C GLU A 168 -16.70 16.83 12.78
N ASN A 169 -15.51 17.25 13.19
CA ASN A 169 -14.29 17.21 12.39
C ASN A 169 -13.26 16.23 12.95
N PHE A 170 -13.69 15.08 13.47
CA PHE A 170 -12.74 14.13 14.03
C PHE A 170 -11.76 13.62 12.96
N VAL A 171 -10.52 13.36 13.38
CA VAL A 171 -9.44 12.87 12.52
C VAL A 171 -9.11 11.42 12.83
N THR A 172 -8.66 10.67 11.83
CA THR A 172 -8.17 9.30 12.02
C THR A 172 -6.65 9.29 11.91
N ILE A 173 -5.98 8.77 12.93
CA ILE A 173 -4.52 8.60 12.98
C ILE A 173 -4.20 7.14 12.68
N ASN A 174 -3.67 6.88 11.49
CA ASN A 174 -3.19 5.56 11.09
C ASN A 174 -1.78 5.33 11.62
N VAL A 175 -1.65 4.55 12.68
CA VAL A 175 -0.36 4.32 13.36
C VAL A 175 0.56 3.43 12.53
N PHE A 176 1.84 3.80 12.47
CA PHE A 176 2.89 3.04 11.82
C PHE A 176 3.30 1.81 12.62
N LYS A 177 2.48 0.75 12.57
CA LYS A 177 2.73 -0.51 13.29
C LYS A 177 4.11 -1.12 13.03
N ASP A 178 4.52 -1.16 11.76
CA ASP A 178 5.76 -1.83 11.32
C ASP A 178 6.96 -0.85 11.25
N GLY A 179 6.80 0.35 11.82
CA GLY A 179 7.79 1.43 11.78
C GLY A 179 7.57 2.42 10.62
N ARG A 180 8.01 3.67 10.85
CA ARG A 180 7.87 4.79 9.92
C ARG A 180 8.50 4.50 8.55
N GLU A 181 9.72 3.98 8.53
CA GLU A 181 10.43 3.64 7.29
C GLU A 181 9.64 2.66 6.41
N VAL A 182 9.06 1.62 7.01
CA VAL A 182 8.29 0.60 6.30
C VAL A 182 6.95 1.17 5.82
N ALA A 183 6.32 2.02 6.63
CA ALA A 183 5.05 2.66 6.27
C ALA A 183 5.22 3.63 5.09
N LEU A 184 6.30 4.40 5.06
CA LEU A 184 6.59 5.39 4.01
C LEU A 184 7.10 4.78 2.69
N GLN A 185 7.51 3.50 2.68
CA GLN A 185 7.91 2.81 1.46
C GLN A 185 6.75 2.44 0.52
N LYS A 186 5.49 2.49 1.00
CA LYS A 186 4.31 2.05 0.24
C LYS A 186 3.85 3.09 -0.79
N ASP A 187 4.51 3.13 -1.94
CA ASP A 187 3.90 3.70 -3.16
C ASP A 187 4.33 3.01 -4.47
N GLY A 188 5.24 2.04 -4.40
CA GLY A 188 5.54 1.20 -5.56
C GLY A 188 4.50 0.09 -5.71
N ASN A 189 3.93 -0.10 -6.91
CA ASN A 189 3.25 -1.35 -7.28
C ASN A 189 4.10 -2.19 -8.26
N PRO A 190 5.27 -2.68 -7.83
CA PRO A 190 6.18 -3.47 -8.65
C PRO A 190 5.56 -4.82 -9.02
N GLY A 191 4.63 -5.34 -8.21
CA GLY A 191 3.85 -6.53 -8.54
C GLY A 191 3.03 -6.38 -9.83
N PHE A 192 2.46 -5.20 -10.08
CA PHE A 192 1.75 -4.92 -11.34
C PHE A 192 2.71 -4.86 -12.54
N ILE A 193 3.87 -4.21 -12.38
CA ILE A 193 4.90 -4.09 -13.42
C ILE A 193 5.46 -5.48 -13.78
N LEU A 194 5.74 -6.33 -12.79
CA LEU A 194 6.19 -7.71 -12.97
C LEU A 194 5.13 -8.59 -13.64
N MET A 195 3.86 -8.44 -13.26
CA MET A 195 2.77 -9.21 -13.87
C MET A 195 2.54 -8.82 -15.33
N LEU A 196 2.51 -7.51 -15.64
CA LEU A 196 2.32 -7.00 -17.00
C LEU A 196 3.46 -7.44 -17.93
N SER A 197 4.70 -7.38 -17.44
CA SER A 197 5.89 -7.78 -18.19
C SER A 197 5.97 -9.30 -18.40
N LEU A 198 5.53 -10.11 -17.43
CA LEU A 198 5.37 -11.56 -17.62
C LEU A 198 4.35 -11.87 -18.73
N ILE A 199 3.20 -11.17 -18.76
CA ILE A 199 2.19 -11.32 -19.82
C ILE A 199 2.80 -10.99 -21.18
N LEU A 200 3.52 -9.88 -21.29
CA LEU A 200 4.19 -9.47 -22.53
C LEU A 200 5.28 -10.46 -22.97
N ALA A 201 6.05 -11.00 -22.02
CA ALA A 201 7.06 -12.02 -22.30
C ALA A 201 6.43 -13.31 -22.86
N ILE A 202 5.36 -13.80 -22.22
CA ILE A 202 4.60 -14.97 -22.70
C ILE A 202 4.02 -14.69 -24.09
N ALA A 203 3.39 -13.54 -24.30
CA ALA A 203 2.83 -13.16 -25.60
C ALA A 203 3.91 -13.13 -26.71
N SER A 204 5.11 -12.63 -26.40
CA SER A 204 6.25 -12.61 -27.33
C SER A 204 6.69 -14.03 -27.72
N VAL A 205 6.83 -14.93 -26.74
CA VAL A 205 7.23 -16.34 -26.98
C VAL A 205 6.16 -17.08 -27.79
N VAL A 206 4.89 -16.94 -27.42
CA VAL A 206 3.76 -17.57 -28.12
C VAL A 206 3.69 -17.10 -29.56
N TYR A 207 3.83 -15.79 -29.81
CA TYR A 207 3.83 -15.24 -31.15
C TYR A 207 5.03 -15.74 -31.98
N GLY A 208 6.22 -15.81 -31.39
CA GLY A 208 7.42 -16.39 -32.02
C GLY A 208 7.22 -17.85 -32.44
N PHE A 209 6.57 -18.65 -31.59
CA PHE A 209 6.25 -20.05 -31.88
C PHE A 209 5.23 -20.21 -33.01
N ILE A 210 4.12 -19.47 -32.96
CA ILE A 210 3.07 -19.50 -34.00
C ILE A 210 3.66 -19.10 -35.35
N ARG A 211 4.47 -18.05 -35.37
CA ARG A 211 5.10 -17.57 -36.61
C ARG A 211 6.14 -18.54 -37.15
N LYS A 212 6.96 -19.15 -36.29
CA LYS A 212 7.91 -20.20 -36.72
C LYS A 212 7.16 -21.38 -37.35
N ARG A 213 6.11 -21.88 -36.71
CA ARG A 213 5.24 -22.94 -37.26
C ARG A 213 4.62 -22.56 -38.60
N PHE A 214 4.21 -21.30 -38.77
CA PHE A 214 3.66 -20.81 -40.03
C PHE A 214 4.70 -20.73 -41.14
N LEU A 215 5.90 -20.20 -40.84
CA LEU A 215 7.02 -20.13 -41.80
C LEU A 215 7.54 -21.52 -42.17
N ASP A 216 7.71 -22.42 -41.20
CA ASP A 216 8.11 -23.81 -41.44
C ASP A 216 7.04 -24.54 -42.30
N GLY A 217 5.76 -24.22 -42.07
CA GLY A 217 4.65 -24.74 -42.87
C GLY A 217 4.60 -24.18 -44.30
N GLN A 218 5.02 -22.94 -44.53
CA GLN A 218 5.16 -22.36 -45.87
C GLN A 218 6.37 -22.95 -46.61
N ALA A 219 7.52 -23.05 -45.95
CA ALA A 219 8.73 -23.66 -46.52
C ALA A 219 8.49 -25.12 -46.95
N ASN A 220 7.76 -25.90 -46.15
CA ASN A 220 7.40 -27.27 -46.50
C ASN A 220 6.39 -27.36 -47.65
N ARG A 221 5.56 -26.33 -47.89
CA ARG A 221 4.64 -26.27 -49.04
C ARG A 221 5.34 -25.86 -50.32
N GLU A 222 6.33 -24.97 -50.25
CA GLU A 222 7.19 -24.60 -51.38
C GLU A 222 8.11 -25.76 -51.78
N ALA A 223 8.66 -26.50 -50.81
CA ALA A 223 9.46 -27.70 -51.07
C ALA A 223 8.64 -28.89 -51.60
N ALA A 224 7.33 -28.91 -51.38
CA ALA A 224 6.42 -29.96 -51.83
C ALA A 224 5.68 -29.63 -53.14
N GLN A 225 5.95 -28.48 -53.78
CA GLN A 225 5.49 -28.23 -55.15
C GLN A 225 6.41 -29.01 -56.11
N PRO A 226 5.95 -30.10 -56.75
CA PRO A 226 6.73 -30.76 -57.78
C PRO A 226 6.95 -29.78 -58.93
N ALA A 227 8.19 -29.75 -59.43
CA ALA A 227 8.58 -29.04 -60.65
C ALA A 227 7.81 -29.60 -61.86
N TYR A 228 6.54 -29.20 -62.03
CA TYR A 228 5.81 -29.32 -63.28
C TYR A 228 5.88 -27.97 -63.97
N GLN A 229 7.07 -27.66 -64.50
CA GLN A 229 7.24 -26.72 -65.61
C GLN A 229 8.36 -27.25 -66.50
N GLU A 230 8.00 -28.24 -67.32
CA GLU A 230 8.50 -28.35 -68.68
C GLU A 230 7.31 -28.20 -69.63
#